data_AF-A0A6N4SXY8-F1
#
_entry.id   AF-A0A6N4SXY8-F1
#
_cell.length_a   1.000
_cell.length_b   1.000
_cell.length_c   1.000
_cell.angle_alpha   90.00
_cell.angle_beta   90.00
_cell.angle_gamma   90.00
#
_symmetry.space_group_name_H-M   'P 1'
#
loop_
_entity.id
_entity.type
_entity.pdbx_description
1 polymer ?
#
loop_
_entity_poly.entity_id
_entity_poly.type
_entity_poly.pdbx_seq_one_letter_code
_entity_poly.pdbx_strand_id
1 'polypeptide(L)'
;MLVGIGFSVGAETAAAYRMALFCAAIGKVKFCSLFGVDIKPDDWPSIGISPHIINDRGPGSTAKADSADPELKPTIKEAAPSYAGQSKASVETTHPKQVKREGKPSYQETKLSIPQIAAQEILRTIADNHSIDVSDRLNYDALKEGVFPTPASLWQYLDRKGRNHAVTPHFEDAVRAYLTSIEVSVRDDAVYFMDARFDSDALKHSGILQMAHDLGRYKLKGYMLDVCVRHLWIDLGTQLIEVDAMLSIRDGQEQLYISVVEIEQLQQIRRDGRLELKSHRLAAKSEYEGEFETQTGRPFEQAVDKPGRSRRTKAASVQERQEIMAYLRAAGGGR
;
A
#
# COMPACT_ATOMS: atom_id res chain seq x y z
N MET A 1 4.52 -24.18 13.87
CA MET A 1 4.10 -23.52 12.63
C MET A 1 4.41 -22.05 12.75
N LEU A 2 4.86 -21.40 11.68
CA LEU A 2 4.92 -19.94 11.60
C LEU A 2 3.48 -19.44 11.41
N VAL A 3 2.97 -18.63 12.36
CA VAL A 3 1.56 -18.24 12.42
C VAL A 3 1.29 -16.82 11.89
N GLY A 4 2.33 -16.02 11.71
CA GLY A 4 2.27 -14.69 11.13
C GLY A 4 3.65 -14.21 10.68
N ILE A 5 3.68 -13.30 9.72
CA ILE A 5 4.91 -12.71 9.18
C ILE A 5 4.76 -11.19 9.06
N GLY A 6 5.85 -10.48 9.31
CA GLY A 6 5.97 -9.04 9.17
C GLY A 6 7.24 -8.67 8.41
N PHE A 7 7.27 -7.46 7.87
CA PHE A 7 8.26 -6.97 6.93
C PHE A 7 8.61 -5.53 7.29
N SER A 8 9.88 -5.19 7.13
CA SER A 8 10.36 -3.81 7.18
C SER A 8 11.48 -3.62 6.17
N VAL A 9 11.70 -2.37 5.77
CA VAL A 9 12.76 -1.99 4.85
C VAL A 9 13.94 -1.44 5.66
N GLY A 10 15.15 -1.93 5.40
CA GLY A 10 16.40 -1.47 6.02
C GLY A 10 16.69 -2.06 7.39
N ALA A 11 15.81 -1.84 8.38
CA ALA A 11 15.97 -2.36 9.74
C ALA A 11 14.63 -2.80 10.33
N GLU A 12 14.66 -3.60 11.40
CA GLU A 12 13.45 -3.99 12.12
C GLU A 12 12.71 -2.77 12.70
N THR A 13 11.41 -2.69 12.45
CA THR A 13 10.56 -1.60 12.96
C THR A 13 9.40 -2.15 13.76
N ALA A 14 8.86 -1.34 14.68
CA ALA A 14 7.66 -1.70 15.43
C ALA A 14 6.45 -1.99 14.52
N ALA A 15 6.37 -1.36 13.33
CA ALA A 15 5.33 -1.62 12.34
C ALA A 15 5.41 -3.04 11.77
N ALA A 16 6.62 -3.59 11.57
CA ALA A 16 6.79 -4.98 11.14
C ALA A 16 6.23 -5.97 12.15
N TYR A 17 6.47 -5.74 13.45
CA TYR A 17 5.91 -6.58 14.51
C TYR A 17 4.39 -6.50 14.56
N ARG A 18 3.81 -5.30 14.47
CA ARG A 18 2.35 -5.17 14.39
C ARG A 18 1.78 -5.84 13.14
N MET A 19 2.46 -5.75 11.99
CA MET A 19 2.04 -6.45 10.78
C MET A 19 2.09 -7.98 10.94
N ALA A 20 3.08 -8.52 11.66
CA ALA A 20 3.11 -9.94 12.00
C ALA A 20 1.93 -10.34 12.90
N LEU A 21 1.55 -9.49 13.86
CA LEU A 21 0.36 -9.69 14.69
C LEU A 21 -0.93 -9.58 13.87
N PHE A 22 -1.02 -8.61 12.96
CA PHE A 22 -2.13 -8.50 12.01
C PHE A 22 -2.26 -9.77 11.17
N CYS A 23 -1.15 -10.24 10.60
CA CYS A 23 -1.08 -11.49 9.85
C CYS A 23 -1.60 -12.66 10.68
N ALA A 24 -1.16 -12.80 11.94
CA ALA A 24 -1.61 -13.85 12.84
C ALA A 24 -3.12 -13.74 13.16
N ALA A 25 -3.60 -12.53 13.45
CA ALA A 25 -4.97 -12.24 13.87
C ALA A 25 -6.03 -12.62 12.84
N ILE A 26 -5.76 -12.43 11.54
CA ILE A 26 -6.76 -12.60 10.48
C ILE A 26 -6.55 -13.89 9.67
N GLY A 27 -7.55 -14.22 8.84
CA GLY A 27 -7.48 -15.29 7.85
C GLY A 27 -6.39 -15.03 6.81
N LYS A 28 -5.57 -16.06 6.55
CA LYS A 28 -4.38 -15.94 5.68
C LYS A 28 -4.71 -15.71 4.21
N VAL A 29 -5.89 -16.15 3.75
CA VAL A 29 -6.39 -15.83 2.40
C VAL A 29 -6.50 -14.31 2.22
N LYS A 30 -7.16 -13.61 3.16
CA LYS A 30 -7.27 -12.15 3.12
C LYS A 30 -5.91 -11.47 3.29
N PHE A 31 -5.05 -11.96 4.19
CA PHE A 31 -3.71 -11.37 4.35
C PHE A 31 -2.87 -11.48 3.08
N CYS A 32 -2.82 -12.67 2.46
CA CYS A 32 -2.03 -12.92 1.26
C CYS A 32 -2.55 -12.13 0.04
N SER A 33 -3.87 -11.96 -0.08
CA SER A 33 -4.45 -11.17 -1.16
C SER A 33 -4.00 -9.70 -1.15
N LEU A 34 -3.66 -9.14 0.02
CA LEU A 34 -3.12 -7.77 0.14
C LEU A 34 -1.77 -7.60 -0.58
N PHE A 35 -1.06 -8.71 -0.83
CA PHE A 35 0.20 -8.75 -1.57
C PHE A 35 0.03 -9.37 -2.97
N GLY A 36 -1.20 -9.63 -3.41
CA GLY A 36 -1.48 -10.27 -4.71
C GLY A 36 -1.17 -11.77 -4.75
N VAL A 37 -1.16 -12.43 -3.59
CA VAL A 37 -0.89 -13.87 -3.48
C VAL A 37 -2.19 -14.61 -3.18
N ASP A 38 -2.57 -15.51 -4.07
CA ASP A 38 -3.75 -16.37 -3.91
C ASP A 38 -3.37 -17.72 -3.29
N ILE A 39 -4.03 -18.06 -2.18
CA ILE A 39 -3.81 -19.33 -1.45
C ILE A 39 -5.15 -19.95 -1.05
N LYS A 40 -5.13 -21.25 -0.76
CA LYS A 40 -6.27 -21.94 -0.14
C LYS A 40 -6.22 -21.76 1.40
N PRO A 41 -7.38 -21.81 2.08
CA PRO A 41 -7.42 -21.75 3.55
C PRO A 41 -6.51 -22.79 4.23
N ASP A 42 -6.41 -23.99 3.65
CA ASP A 42 -5.60 -25.09 4.21
C ASP A 42 -4.09 -24.91 4.02
N ASP A 43 -3.66 -24.03 3.10
CA ASP A 43 -2.24 -23.77 2.85
C ASP A 43 -1.61 -23.06 4.06
N TRP A 44 -2.37 -22.21 4.76
CA TRP A 44 -1.93 -21.57 5.99
C TRP A 44 -3.10 -21.39 6.98
N PRO A 45 -3.39 -22.43 7.79
CA PRO A 45 -4.66 -22.53 8.52
C PRO A 45 -4.72 -21.74 9.83
N SER A 46 -3.61 -21.16 10.32
CA SER A 46 -3.63 -20.41 11.59
C SER A 46 -4.44 -19.14 11.48
N ILE A 47 -5.28 -18.90 12.48
CA ILE A 47 -6.02 -17.65 12.69
C ILE A 47 -6.04 -17.35 14.19
N GLY A 48 -5.89 -16.07 14.52
CA GLY A 48 -5.94 -15.56 15.88
C GLY A 48 -4.57 -15.35 16.51
N ILE A 49 -4.59 -14.59 17.60
CA ILE A 49 -3.42 -14.19 18.37
C ILE A 49 -3.38 -14.92 19.72
N SER A 50 -2.19 -15.20 20.21
CA SER A 50 -2.01 -15.70 21.57
C SER A 50 -2.14 -14.54 22.57
N PRO A 51 -2.86 -14.71 23.70
CA PRO A 51 -2.87 -13.73 24.79
C PRO A 51 -1.51 -13.62 25.51
N HIS A 52 -0.61 -14.57 25.28
CA HIS A 52 0.75 -14.59 25.78
C HIS A 52 1.74 -14.31 24.64
N ILE A 53 2.50 -13.22 24.76
CA ILE A 53 3.52 -12.86 23.78
C ILE A 53 4.87 -12.78 24.48
N ILE A 54 5.85 -13.50 23.92
CA ILE A 54 7.24 -13.46 24.36
C ILE A 54 8.05 -12.77 23.27
N ASN A 55 8.67 -11.64 23.59
CA ASN A 55 9.44 -10.87 22.64
C ASN A 55 10.95 -10.95 22.93
N ASP A 56 11.74 -10.87 21.86
CA ASP A 56 13.16 -10.61 22.00
C ASP A 56 13.42 -9.16 22.42
N ARG A 57 14.61 -8.90 23.00
CA ARG A 57 15.07 -7.54 23.25
C ARG A 57 15.32 -6.86 21.90
N GLY A 58 14.58 -5.79 21.64
CA GLY A 58 14.66 -5.07 20.37
C GLY A 58 13.42 -4.21 20.10
N PRO A 59 13.23 -3.77 18.85
CA PRO A 59 12.07 -2.98 18.44
C PRO A 59 10.73 -3.63 18.82
N GLY A 60 10.67 -4.97 18.80
CA GLY A 60 9.49 -5.76 19.22
C GLY A 60 9.15 -5.69 20.71
N SER A 61 10.11 -5.39 21.60
CA SER A 61 9.81 -5.22 23.02
C SER A 61 9.20 -3.85 23.37
N THR A 62 9.20 -2.91 22.42
CA THR A 62 8.69 -1.54 22.67
C THR A 62 7.16 -1.50 22.69
N ALA A 63 6.58 -0.54 23.41
CA ALA A 63 5.12 -0.33 23.44
C ALA A 63 4.54 0.04 22.06
N LYS A 64 5.39 0.53 21.13
CA LYS A 64 4.98 0.86 19.76
C LYS A 64 4.72 -0.39 18.91
N ALA A 65 5.27 -1.55 19.31
CA ALA A 65 5.08 -2.82 18.63
C ALA A 65 3.82 -3.56 19.08
N ASP A 66 3.19 -3.11 20.18
CA ASP A 66 1.94 -3.68 20.67
C ASP A 66 0.72 -3.11 19.92
N SER A 67 -0.43 -3.75 20.12
CA SER A 67 -1.72 -3.25 19.66
C SER A 67 -1.97 -1.82 20.12
N ALA A 68 -2.46 -0.97 19.21
CA ALA A 68 -3.00 0.35 19.53
C ALA A 68 -4.27 0.24 20.39
N ASP A 69 -5.05 -0.84 20.20
CA ASP A 69 -6.21 -1.16 21.01
C ASP A 69 -5.80 -1.85 22.32
N PRO A 70 -6.13 -1.29 23.50
CA PRO A 70 -5.86 -1.91 24.79
C PRO A 70 -6.43 -3.32 24.98
N GLU A 71 -7.59 -3.65 24.40
CA GLU A 71 -8.24 -4.96 24.57
C GLU A 71 -7.51 -6.06 23.82
N LEU A 72 -6.83 -5.71 22.73
CA LEU A 72 -6.05 -6.62 21.90
C LEU A 72 -4.55 -6.62 22.25
N LYS A 73 -4.19 -6.01 23.39
CA LYS A 73 -2.84 -6.14 23.95
C LYS A 73 -2.66 -7.52 24.58
N PRO A 74 -1.46 -8.12 24.49
CA PRO A 74 -1.19 -9.36 25.20
C PRO A 74 -1.39 -9.17 26.70
N THR A 75 -2.12 -10.09 27.33
CA THR A 75 -2.33 -10.11 28.78
C THR A 75 -1.02 -10.37 29.52
N ILE A 76 -0.15 -11.19 28.95
CA ILE A 76 1.18 -11.48 29.50
C ILE A 76 2.23 -11.16 28.44
N LYS A 77 3.14 -10.24 28.79
CA LYS A 77 4.30 -9.88 27.98
C LYS A 77 5.57 -10.23 28.74
N GLU A 78 6.30 -11.21 28.23
CA GLU A 78 7.59 -11.63 28.79
C GLU A 78 8.72 -11.21 27.85
N ALA A 79 9.79 -10.69 28.42
CA ALA A 79 11.07 -10.57 27.73
C ALA A 79 11.86 -11.85 28.00
N ALA A 80 12.45 -12.43 26.94
CA ALA A 80 13.28 -13.62 27.13
C ALA A 80 14.42 -13.34 28.15
N PRO A 81 14.66 -14.23 29.14
CA PRO A 81 15.73 -14.05 30.11
C PRO A 81 17.10 -13.98 29.44
N SER A 82 18.00 -13.15 29.98
CA SER A 82 19.39 -13.05 29.50
C SER A 82 20.02 -14.44 29.47
N TYR A 83 20.69 -14.82 28.37
CA TYR A 83 21.39 -16.09 28.17
C TYR A 83 20.52 -17.36 27.97
N ALA A 84 19.20 -17.23 27.82
CA ALA A 84 18.31 -18.35 27.51
C ALA A 84 18.12 -18.53 25.99
N GLY A 85 19.17 -18.89 25.24
CA GLY A 85 19.06 -19.19 23.80
C GLY A 85 18.14 -20.38 23.48
N GLN A 86 17.86 -21.24 24.46
CA GLN A 86 17.01 -22.42 24.28
C GLN A 86 15.50 -22.14 24.36
N SER A 87 15.05 -21.02 24.93
CA SER A 87 13.60 -20.70 24.98
C SER A 87 13.01 -20.32 23.62
N LYS A 88 13.85 -20.21 22.57
CA LYS A 88 13.49 -19.82 21.20
C LYS A 88 13.90 -20.83 20.12
N ALA A 89 14.43 -21.99 20.52
CA ALA A 89 14.99 -22.97 19.60
C ALA A 89 14.00 -23.43 18.51
N SER A 90 12.69 -23.41 18.80
CA SER A 90 11.65 -23.83 17.86
C SER A 90 11.46 -22.88 16.66
N VAL A 91 11.67 -21.57 16.85
CA VAL A 91 11.55 -20.52 15.83
C VAL A 91 12.92 -20.23 15.19
N GLU A 92 13.99 -20.11 16.00
CA GLU A 92 15.34 -19.81 15.51
C GLU A 92 15.90 -20.89 14.56
N THR A 93 15.56 -22.16 14.78
CA THR A 93 15.99 -23.25 13.88
C THR A 93 15.37 -23.13 12.48
N THR A 94 14.22 -22.45 12.38
CA THR A 94 13.50 -22.24 11.12
C THR A 94 14.01 -21.01 10.37
N HIS A 95 14.73 -20.09 11.02
CA HIS A 95 15.28 -18.93 10.34
C HIS A 95 16.32 -19.36 9.29
N PRO A 96 16.28 -18.79 8.07
CA PRO A 96 17.31 -19.02 7.08
C PRO A 96 18.69 -18.72 7.65
N LYS A 97 19.55 -19.72 7.76
CA LYS A 97 20.92 -19.55 8.28
C LYS A 97 21.68 -18.66 7.30
N GLN A 98 22.11 -17.48 7.76
CA GLN A 98 22.98 -16.63 6.97
C GLN A 98 24.32 -17.35 6.75
N VAL A 99 24.53 -17.84 5.54
CA VAL A 99 25.83 -18.35 5.13
C VAL A 99 26.76 -17.15 4.99
N LYS A 100 27.65 -16.94 5.96
CA LYS A 100 28.76 -16.00 5.81
C LYS A 100 29.60 -16.47 4.63
N ARG A 101 29.45 -15.82 3.48
CA ARG A 101 30.33 -16.03 2.33
C ARG A 101 31.67 -15.39 2.65
N GLU A 102 32.71 -16.21 2.76
CA GLU A 102 34.08 -15.71 2.91
C GLU A 102 34.49 -14.97 1.63
N GLY A 103 35.02 -13.76 1.73
CA GLY A 103 35.46 -12.95 0.58
C GLY A 103 35.21 -11.46 0.73
N LYS A 104 35.39 -10.72 -0.37
CA LYS A 104 35.10 -9.27 -0.45
C LYS A 104 33.59 -9.02 -0.22
N PRO A 105 33.19 -7.88 0.37
CA PRO A 105 31.78 -7.53 0.54
C PRO A 105 31.05 -7.60 -0.81
N SER A 106 30.08 -8.50 -0.92
CA SER A 106 29.22 -8.66 -2.08
C SER A 106 27.80 -8.24 -1.71
N TYR A 107 27.17 -7.39 -2.52
CA TYR A 107 25.75 -7.12 -2.40
C TYR A 107 24.96 -8.02 -3.37
N GLN A 108 23.68 -8.25 -3.08
CA GLN A 108 22.76 -8.92 -3.99
C GLN A 108 21.75 -7.88 -4.46
N GLU A 109 21.56 -7.79 -5.77
CA GLU A 109 20.50 -6.99 -6.38
C GLU A 109 19.39 -7.91 -6.85
N THR A 110 18.15 -7.46 -6.64
CA THR A 110 16.95 -8.11 -7.15
C THR A 110 16.17 -7.13 -8.01
N LYS A 111 15.46 -7.64 -9.01
CA LYS A 111 14.55 -6.86 -9.85
C LYS A 111 13.13 -6.79 -9.26
N LEU A 112 12.87 -7.51 -8.17
CA LEU A 112 11.57 -7.54 -7.52
C LEU A 112 11.34 -6.23 -6.75
N SER A 113 10.12 -5.71 -6.81
CA SER A 113 9.68 -4.60 -5.95
C SER A 113 9.57 -5.06 -4.49
N ILE A 114 9.48 -4.10 -3.57
CA ILE A 114 9.34 -4.39 -2.14
C ILE A 114 8.12 -5.29 -1.85
N PRO A 115 6.91 -4.99 -2.38
CA PRO A 115 5.75 -5.89 -2.25
C PRO A 115 5.97 -7.29 -2.84
N GLN A 116 6.68 -7.40 -3.97
CA GLN A 116 6.96 -8.70 -4.60
C GLN A 116 7.94 -9.55 -3.77
N ILE A 117 8.92 -8.92 -3.11
CA ILE A 117 9.80 -9.60 -2.14
C ILE A 117 8.97 -10.08 -0.95
N ALA A 118 8.06 -9.25 -0.43
CA ALA A 118 7.16 -9.66 0.64
C ALA A 118 6.29 -10.87 0.22
N ALA A 119 5.72 -10.85 -0.99
CA ALA A 119 4.98 -11.97 -1.56
C ALA A 119 5.83 -13.25 -1.67
N GLN A 120 7.09 -13.13 -2.08
CA GLN A 120 8.03 -14.26 -2.14
C GLN A 120 8.25 -14.87 -0.74
N GLU A 121 8.46 -14.06 0.29
CA GLU A 121 8.68 -14.54 1.65
C GLU A 121 7.39 -15.10 2.30
N ILE A 122 6.20 -14.61 1.90
CA ILE A 122 4.92 -15.26 2.24
C ILE A 122 4.89 -16.69 1.71
N LEU A 123 5.19 -16.88 0.41
CA LEU A 123 5.20 -18.21 -0.20
C LEU A 123 6.28 -19.12 0.40
N ARG A 124 7.45 -18.59 0.75
CA ARG A 124 8.47 -19.35 1.48
C ARG A 124 7.97 -19.78 2.85
N THR A 125 7.31 -18.90 3.60
CA THR A 125 6.74 -19.23 4.91
C THR A 125 5.72 -20.37 4.82
N ILE A 126 4.88 -20.34 3.78
CA ILE A 126 3.92 -21.41 3.50
C ILE A 126 4.66 -22.71 3.18
N ALA A 127 5.66 -22.66 2.30
CA ALA A 127 6.47 -23.82 1.95
C ALA A 127 7.17 -24.43 3.18
N ASP A 128 7.73 -23.60 4.06
CA ASP A 128 8.37 -24.01 5.31
C ASP A 128 7.37 -24.70 6.25
N ASN A 129 6.14 -24.17 6.35
CA ASN A 129 5.07 -24.77 7.14
C ASN A 129 4.65 -26.17 6.65
N HIS A 130 4.86 -26.49 5.38
CA HIS A 130 4.53 -27.79 4.77
C HIS A 130 5.73 -28.71 4.56
N SER A 131 6.96 -28.24 4.73
CA SER A 131 8.16 -29.01 4.39
C SER A 131 9.10 -29.28 5.57
N ILE A 132 9.06 -28.47 6.63
CA ILE A 132 9.91 -28.67 7.79
C ILE A 132 9.49 -29.92 8.54
N ASP A 133 10.45 -30.78 8.87
CA ASP A 133 10.23 -31.98 9.68
C ASP A 133 10.01 -31.60 11.15
N VAL A 134 8.87 -32.00 11.69
CA VAL A 134 8.53 -31.87 13.12
C VAL A 134 8.20 -33.21 13.77
N SER A 135 8.71 -34.32 13.23
CA SER A 135 8.50 -35.68 13.77
C SER A 135 8.81 -35.76 15.27
N ASP A 136 9.90 -35.13 15.71
CA ASP A 136 10.32 -35.09 17.12
C ASP A 136 9.35 -34.33 18.05
N ARG A 137 8.40 -33.58 17.48
CA ARG A 137 7.40 -32.79 18.23
C ARG A 137 6.04 -33.47 18.31
N LEU A 138 5.85 -34.62 17.63
CA LEU A 138 4.60 -35.36 17.67
C LEU A 138 4.46 -36.13 18.99
N ASN A 139 3.33 -35.96 19.66
CA ASN A 139 2.99 -36.79 20.83
C ASN A 139 2.46 -38.17 20.39
N TYR A 140 2.39 -39.11 21.33
CA TYR A 140 1.93 -40.47 21.04
C TYR A 140 0.53 -40.53 20.40
N ASP A 141 -0.37 -39.62 20.77
CA ASP A 141 -1.72 -39.58 20.19
C ASP A 141 -1.70 -39.09 18.73
N ALA A 142 -0.89 -38.08 18.41
CA ALA A 142 -0.71 -37.60 17.04
C ALA A 142 -0.09 -38.68 16.15
N LEU A 143 0.87 -39.44 16.68
CA LEU A 143 1.47 -40.57 15.97
C LEU A 143 0.45 -41.69 15.70
N LYS A 144 -0.40 -42.02 16.69
CA LYS A 144 -1.48 -43.02 16.53
C LYS A 144 -2.53 -42.58 15.50
N GLU A 145 -2.83 -41.30 15.43
CA GLU A 145 -3.77 -40.73 14.46
C GLU A 145 -3.15 -40.51 13.07
N GLY A 146 -1.88 -40.85 12.88
CA GLY A 146 -1.20 -40.74 11.58
C GLY A 146 -1.00 -39.30 11.11
N VAL A 147 -0.85 -38.34 12.04
CA VAL A 147 -0.60 -36.94 11.71
C VAL A 147 0.73 -36.82 10.95
N PHE A 148 0.68 -36.23 9.76
CA PHE A 148 1.88 -36.02 8.95
C PHE A 148 2.84 -35.05 9.67
N PRO A 149 4.16 -35.30 9.68
CA PRO A 149 5.10 -34.57 10.53
C PRO A 149 5.50 -33.20 9.96
N THR A 150 4.52 -32.36 9.64
CA THR A 150 4.73 -30.97 9.19
C THR A 150 4.11 -29.98 10.18
N PRO A 151 4.64 -28.75 10.28
CA PRO A 151 4.06 -27.71 11.12
C PRO A 151 2.57 -27.46 10.84
N ALA A 152 2.16 -27.44 9.57
CA ALA A 152 0.78 -27.25 9.16
C ALA A 152 -0.14 -28.38 9.65
N SER A 153 0.26 -29.64 9.43
CA SER A 153 -0.52 -30.80 9.85
C SER A 153 -0.63 -30.91 11.38
N LEU A 154 0.48 -30.65 12.09
CA LEU A 154 0.48 -30.61 13.56
C LEU A 154 -0.42 -29.49 14.10
N TRP A 155 -0.38 -28.30 13.48
CA TRP A 155 -1.27 -27.20 13.85
C TRP A 155 -2.74 -27.61 13.70
N GLN A 156 -3.15 -28.12 12.53
CA GLN A 156 -4.53 -28.55 12.27
C GLN A 156 -4.99 -29.65 13.25
N TYR A 157 -4.10 -30.56 13.63
CA TYR A 157 -4.39 -31.56 14.66
C TYR A 157 -4.66 -30.92 16.03
N LEU A 158 -3.81 -29.98 16.48
CA LEU A 158 -3.97 -29.29 17.75
C LEU A 158 -5.21 -28.38 17.76
N ASP A 159 -5.44 -27.68 16.66
CA ASP A 159 -6.57 -26.77 16.44
C ASP A 159 -7.90 -27.50 16.55
N ARG A 160 -8.05 -28.65 15.87
CA ARG A 160 -9.24 -29.53 15.99
C ARG A 160 -9.49 -30.02 17.42
N LYS A 161 -8.46 -30.09 18.26
CA LYS A 161 -8.56 -30.46 19.68
C LYS A 161 -8.74 -29.24 20.61
N GLY A 162 -8.90 -28.04 20.06
CA GLY A 162 -9.04 -26.79 20.82
C GLY A 162 -7.76 -26.34 21.54
N ARG A 163 -6.59 -26.82 21.10
CA ARG A 163 -5.28 -26.59 21.77
C ARG A 163 -4.46 -25.49 21.09
N ASN A 164 -5.10 -24.41 20.66
CA ASN A 164 -4.45 -23.24 20.06
C ASN A 164 -4.47 -22.00 20.97
N HIS A 165 -5.35 -21.94 21.97
CA HIS A 165 -5.59 -20.79 22.87
C HIS A 165 -5.68 -19.43 22.14
N ALA A 166 -6.13 -19.44 20.87
CA ALA A 166 -6.10 -18.27 20.02
C ALA A 166 -7.34 -17.39 20.25
N VAL A 167 -7.13 -16.08 20.36
CA VAL A 167 -8.19 -15.07 20.35
C VAL A 167 -8.29 -14.54 18.93
N THR A 168 -9.49 -14.60 18.34
CA THR A 168 -9.73 -14.11 16.97
C THR A 168 -10.49 -12.79 17.03
N PRO A 169 -9.84 -11.64 16.79
CA PRO A 169 -10.53 -10.35 16.73
C PRO A 169 -11.38 -10.25 15.45
N HIS A 170 -12.36 -9.34 15.45
CA HIS A 170 -13.02 -8.93 14.20
C HIS A 170 -12.01 -8.23 13.28
N PHE A 171 -12.27 -8.28 11.97
CA PHE A 171 -11.34 -7.76 10.98
C PHE A 171 -11.10 -6.25 11.14
N GLU A 172 -12.16 -5.46 11.36
CA GLU A 172 -12.02 -4.01 11.56
C GLU A 172 -11.20 -3.68 12.81
N ASP A 173 -11.36 -4.46 13.89
CA ASP A 173 -10.62 -4.27 15.13
C ASP A 173 -9.14 -4.62 14.93
N ALA A 174 -8.85 -5.70 14.21
CA ALA A 174 -7.48 -6.06 13.82
C ALA A 174 -6.82 -4.97 12.98
N VAL A 175 -7.56 -4.34 12.05
CA VAL A 175 -7.04 -3.21 11.26
C VAL A 175 -6.70 -2.04 12.18
N ARG A 176 -7.62 -1.62 13.06
CA ARG A 176 -7.40 -0.48 13.96
C ARG A 176 -6.27 -0.73 14.95
N ALA A 177 -6.11 -1.96 15.41
CA ALA A 177 -5.14 -2.38 16.40
C ALA A 177 -3.71 -2.42 15.85
N TYR A 178 -3.53 -2.97 14.65
CA TYR A 178 -2.20 -3.38 14.19
C TYR A 178 -1.68 -2.57 12.99
N LEU A 179 -2.55 -2.11 12.10
CA LEU A 179 -2.09 -1.38 10.91
C LEU A 179 -1.58 0.02 11.27
N THR A 180 -0.76 0.59 10.38
CA THR A 180 -0.21 1.93 10.59
C THR A 180 -1.27 2.98 10.37
N SER A 181 -1.57 3.76 11.41
CA SER A 181 -2.47 4.90 11.32
C SER A 181 -1.85 6.01 10.47
N ILE A 182 -2.63 6.52 9.52
CA ILE A 182 -2.26 7.59 8.61
C ILE A 182 -3.36 8.66 8.54
N GLU A 183 -3.00 9.81 7.99
CA GLU A 183 -3.94 10.86 7.62
C GLU A 183 -4.08 10.87 6.10
N VAL A 184 -5.32 10.76 5.62
CA VAL A 184 -5.67 10.81 4.19
C VAL A 184 -6.40 12.10 3.86
N SER A 185 -6.27 12.55 2.62
CA SER A 185 -6.97 13.73 2.11
C SER A 185 -8.16 13.32 1.26
N VAL A 186 -9.36 13.74 1.63
CA VAL A 186 -10.58 13.51 0.86
C VAL A 186 -10.79 14.68 -0.09
N ARG A 187 -11.01 14.38 -1.36
CA ARG A 187 -11.41 15.33 -2.40
C ARG A 187 -12.80 14.95 -2.93
N ASP A 188 -13.34 15.80 -3.79
CA ASP A 188 -14.63 15.58 -4.45
C ASP A 188 -14.66 14.32 -5.34
N ASP A 189 -13.49 13.86 -5.81
CA ASP A 189 -13.37 12.73 -6.72
C ASP A 189 -12.92 11.41 -6.07
N ALA A 190 -12.09 11.46 -5.02
CA ALA A 190 -11.43 10.30 -4.44
C ALA A 190 -10.73 10.62 -3.11
N VAL A 191 -10.23 9.58 -2.45
CA VAL A 191 -9.32 9.69 -1.32
C VAL A 191 -7.87 9.65 -1.80
N TYR A 192 -7.01 10.46 -1.19
CA TYR A 192 -5.61 10.58 -1.55
C TYR A 192 -4.71 10.34 -0.34
N PHE A 193 -3.72 9.47 -0.50
CA PHE A 193 -2.59 9.36 0.40
C PHE A 193 -1.34 9.78 -0.38
N MET A 194 -0.66 10.83 0.10
CA MET A 194 0.38 11.53 -0.67
C MET A 194 -0.14 11.90 -2.08
N ASP A 195 0.52 11.42 -3.14
CA ASP A 195 0.13 11.63 -4.54
C ASP A 195 -0.55 10.39 -5.16
N ALA A 196 -0.89 9.38 -4.36
CA ALA A 196 -1.60 8.18 -4.78
C ALA A 196 -3.11 8.34 -4.57
N ARG A 197 -3.89 7.94 -5.58
CA ARG A 197 -5.36 8.03 -5.60
C ARG A 197 -5.96 6.70 -5.19
N PHE A 198 -7.00 6.75 -4.35
CA PHE A 198 -7.74 5.60 -3.86
C PHE A 198 -9.24 5.80 -4.01
N ASP A 199 -9.93 4.76 -4.45
CA ASP A 199 -11.38 4.79 -4.69
C ASP A 199 -11.99 3.41 -4.37
N SER A 200 -13.29 3.37 -4.10
CA SER A 200 -14.08 2.14 -4.06
C SER A 200 -15.56 2.44 -4.23
N ASP A 201 -16.36 1.42 -4.55
CA ASP A 201 -17.80 1.61 -4.64
C ASP A 201 -18.40 1.95 -3.27
N ALA A 202 -17.92 1.32 -2.18
CA ALA A 202 -18.35 1.67 -0.83
C ALA A 202 -18.05 3.14 -0.48
N LEU A 203 -16.93 3.67 -0.94
CA LEU A 203 -16.56 5.08 -0.78
C LEU A 203 -17.58 6.01 -1.45
N LYS A 204 -18.00 5.70 -2.66
CA LYS A 204 -18.97 6.52 -3.42
C LYS A 204 -20.33 6.57 -2.75
N HIS A 205 -20.77 5.45 -2.17
CA HIS A 205 -22.06 5.35 -1.48
C HIS A 205 -22.03 5.91 -0.06
N SER A 206 -20.86 6.17 0.52
CA SER A 206 -20.73 6.67 1.89
C SER A 206 -21.10 8.14 2.08
N GLY A 207 -21.22 8.91 0.98
CA GLY A 207 -21.53 10.35 1.01
C GLY A 207 -20.33 11.25 1.35
N ILE A 208 -19.15 10.69 1.65
CA ILE A 208 -17.99 11.49 2.06
C ILE A 208 -17.40 12.32 0.91
N LEU A 209 -17.49 11.82 -0.32
CA LEU A 209 -17.05 12.57 -1.51
C LEU A 209 -17.97 13.78 -1.77
N GLN A 210 -19.27 13.64 -1.51
CA GLN A 210 -20.22 14.75 -1.63
C GLN A 210 -19.92 15.84 -0.60
N MET A 211 -19.58 15.46 0.64
CA MET A 211 -19.14 16.42 1.65
C MET A 211 -17.89 17.18 1.21
N ALA A 212 -16.93 16.51 0.55
CA ALA A 212 -15.72 17.16 0.02
C ALA A 212 -16.03 18.12 -1.14
N HIS A 213 -17.03 17.80 -1.95
CA HIS A 213 -17.53 18.71 -2.99
C HIS A 213 -18.13 19.99 -2.38
N ASP A 214 -18.90 19.87 -1.30
CA ASP A 214 -19.63 21.00 -0.71
C ASP A 214 -18.78 21.86 0.24
N LEU A 215 -17.89 21.24 1.02
CA LEU A 215 -17.06 21.90 2.04
C LEU A 215 -15.61 22.13 1.59
N GLY A 216 -15.23 21.56 0.44
CA GLY A 216 -13.84 21.50 0.00
C GLY A 216 -13.06 20.35 0.63
N ARG A 217 -11.76 20.30 0.30
CA ARG A 217 -10.84 19.23 0.75
C ARG A 217 -10.73 19.21 2.27
N TYR A 218 -10.87 18.02 2.85
CA TYR A 218 -10.64 17.77 4.28
C TYR A 218 -9.80 16.50 4.51
N LYS A 219 -9.51 16.23 5.78
CA LYS A 219 -8.63 15.12 6.19
C LYS A 219 -9.40 14.11 7.04
N LEU A 220 -9.12 12.83 6.83
CA LEU A 220 -9.65 11.72 7.62
C LEU A 220 -8.51 10.83 8.11
N LYS A 221 -8.79 10.07 9.18
CA LYS A 221 -7.90 9.02 9.64
C LYS A 221 -8.09 7.78 8.77
N GLY A 222 -7.00 7.10 8.47
CA GLY A 222 -7.02 5.80 7.81
C GLY A 222 -5.92 4.88 8.32
N TYR A 223 -5.88 3.69 7.77
CA TYR A 223 -4.93 2.63 8.12
C TYR A 223 -4.35 2.00 6.86
N MET A 224 -3.09 1.58 6.93
CA MET A 224 -2.38 0.97 5.80
C MET A 224 -1.36 -0.09 6.24
N LEU A 225 -0.91 -0.89 5.26
CA LEU A 225 0.29 -1.72 5.36
C LEU A 225 1.48 -0.99 4.73
N ASP A 226 2.51 -0.71 5.53
CA ASP A 226 3.68 0.09 5.11
C ASP A 226 4.42 -0.49 3.88
N VAL A 227 4.44 -1.82 3.78
CA VAL A 227 5.19 -2.56 2.75
C VAL A 227 4.36 -2.77 1.48
N CYS A 228 3.03 -2.61 1.55
CA CYS A 228 2.14 -2.73 0.39
C CYS A 228 0.89 -1.84 0.57
N VAL A 229 0.93 -0.65 -0.01
CA VAL A 229 -0.13 0.37 0.01
C VAL A 229 -1.08 0.16 -1.18
N ARG A 230 -1.53 -1.08 -1.39
CA ARG A 230 -2.54 -1.43 -2.40
C ARG A 230 -3.95 -1.05 -1.96
N HIS A 231 -4.22 -1.25 -0.67
CA HIS A 231 -5.50 -1.00 -0.02
C HIS A 231 -5.29 -0.05 1.16
N LEU A 232 -6.24 0.85 1.38
CA LEU A 232 -6.34 1.64 2.60
C LEU A 232 -7.68 1.35 3.27
N TRP A 233 -7.72 1.54 4.58
CA TRP A 233 -8.96 1.46 5.35
C TRP A 233 -9.26 2.81 5.98
N ILE A 234 -10.33 3.46 5.55
CA ILE A 234 -10.72 4.80 5.99
C ILE A 234 -11.66 4.68 7.18
N ASP A 235 -11.32 5.34 8.29
CA ASP A 235 -12.08 5.26 9.53
C ASP A 235 -13.10 6.39 9.62
N LEU A 236 -14.38 6.02 9.59
CA LEU A 236 -15.51 6.92 9.80
C LEU A 236 -16.01 6.85 11.26
N GLY A 237 -15.25 6.21 12.16
CA GLY A 237 -15.61 5.99 13.55
C GLY A 237 -16.47 4.75 13.72
N THR A 238 -17.68 4.74 13.16
CA THR A 238 -18.60 3.59 13.26
C THR A 238 -18.35 2.53 12.19
N GLN A 239 -17.72 2.91 11.08
CA GLN A 239 -17.47 2.02 9.96
C GLN A 239 -16.04 2.21 9.44
N LEU A 240 -15.46 1.11 8.98
CA LEU A 240 -14.20 1.09 8.26
C LEU A 240 -14.49 0.82 6.78
N ILE A 241 -14.03 1.71 5.89
CA ILE A 241 -14.23 1.56 4.44
C ILE A 241 -12.92 1.18 3.78
N GLU A 242 -12.87 0.01 3.14
CA GLU A 242 -11.74 -0.41 2.29
C GLU A 242 -11.79 0.35 0.96
N VAL A 243 -10.65 0.93 0.57
CA VAL A 243 -10.44 1.63 -0.69
C VAL A 243 -9.21 1.11 -1.41
N ASP A 244 -9.28 1.06 -2.73
CA ASP A 244 -8.27 0.47 -3.60
C ASP A 244 -7.44 1.55 -4.27
N ALA A 245 -6.13 1.36 -4.33
CA ALA A 245 -5.25 2.17 -5.18
C ALA A 245 -5.73 2.16 -6.64
N MET A 246 -5.65 3.33 -7.29
CA MET A 246 -6.08 3.53 -8.66
C MET A 246 -4.92 4.05 -9.50
N LEU A 247 -4.71 3.46 -10.67
CA LEU A 247 -3.75 3.99 -11.64
C LEU A 247 -4.32 5.24 -12.30
N SER A 248 -3.46 6.25 -12.50
CA SER A 248 -3.84 7.47 -13.20
C SER A 248 -4.09 7.23 -14.70
N ILE A 249 -3.41 6.24 -15.26
CA ILE A 249 -3.54 5.79 -16.65
C ILE A 249 -3.76 4.29 -16.62
N ARG A 250 -4.56 3.75 -17.55
CA ARG A 250 -4.75 2.31 -17.66
C ARG A 250 -3.42 1.63 -17.98
N ASP A 251 -2.95 0.81 -17.06
CA ASP A 251 -1.70 0.05 -17.19
C ASP A 251 -1.83 -1.28 -16.40
N GLY A 252 -0.75 -2.05 -16.34
CA GLY A 252 -0.68 -3.33 -15.63
C GLY A 252 -1.01 -3.20 -14.14
N GLN A 253 -1.84 -4.12 -13.64
CA GLN A 253 -2.26 -4.15 -12.23
C GLN A 253 -1.08 -4.31 -11.25
N GLU A 254 0.05 -4.86 -11.71
CA GLU A 254 1.28 -5.00 -10.91
C GLU A 254 1.78 -3.65 -10.36
N GLN A 255 1.54 -2.54 -11.06
CA GLN A 255 1.93 -1.20 -10.62
C GLN A 255 1.13 -0.68 -9.42
N LEU A 256 0.03 -1.34 -9.06
CA LEU A 256 -0.78 -1.00 -7.89
C LEU A 256 -0.13 -1.45 -6.58
N TYR A 257 0.81 -2.40 -6.65
CA TYR A 257 1.54 -2.89 -5.49
C TYR A 257 2.78 -2.02 -5.29
N ILE A 258 2.68 -1.10 -4.34
CA ILE A 258 3.75 -0.15 -4.02
C ILE A 258 3.89 0.01 -2.50
N SER A 259 5.11 0.09 -2.00
CA SER A 259 5.40 0.39 -0.59
C SER A 259 5.37 1.90 -0.31
N VAL A 260 5.27 2.28 0.96
CA VAL A 260 5.33 3.71 1.37
C VAL A 260 6.61 4.37 0.90
N VAL A 261 7.76 3.69 1.01
CA VAL A 261 9.07 4.19 0.59
C VAL A 261 9.09 4.49 -0.91
N GLU A 262 8.50 3.62 -1.72
CA GLU A 262 8.40 3.83 -3.16
C GLU A 262 7.44 4.99 -3.49
N ILE A 263 6.32 5.16 -2.77
CA ILE A 263 5.42 6.34 -2.94
C ILE A 263 6.18 7.64 -2.64
N GLU A 264 6.95 7.68 -1.55
CA GLU A 264 7.75 8.87 -1.18
C GLU A 264 8.78 9.20 -2.26
N GLN A 265 9.47 8.19 -2.80
CA GLN A 265 10.41 8.36 -3.91
C GLN A 265 9.73 8.88 -5.17
N LEU A 266 8.57 8.32 -5.55
CA LEU A 266 7.79 8.79 -6.69
C LEU A 266 7.31 10.24 -6.51
N GLN A 267 6.92 10.61 -5.29
CA GLN A 267 6.51 11.98 -4.99
C GLN A 267 7.68 12.96 -5.17
N GLN A 268 8.88 12.58 -4.72
CA GLN A 268 10.09 13.37 -4.91
C GLN A 268 10.41 13.53 -6.40
N ILE A 269 10.41 12.44 -7.18
CA ILE A 269 10.62 12.46 -8.64
C ILE A 269 9.59 13.37 -9.33
N ARG A 270 8.30 13.27 -8.96
CA ARG A 270 7.24 14.12 -9.52
C ARG A 270 7.44 15.59 -9.17
N ARG A 271 7.90 15.90 -7.96
CA ARG A 271 8.20 17.27 -7.54
C ARG A 271 9.33 17.86 -8.37
N ASP A 272 10.41 17.11 -8.55
CA ASP A 272 11.59 17.56 -9.30
C ASP A 272 11.24 17.73 -10.79
N GLY A 273 10.51 16.78 -11.38
CA GLY A 273 10.01 16.90 -12.75
C GLY A 273 9.05 18.08 -12.97
N ARG A 274 8.23 18.45 -11.97
CA ARG A 274 7.39 19.66 -12.04
C ARG A 274 8.21 20.95 -12.04
N LEU A 275 9.32 20.97 -11.28
CA LEU A 275 10.23 22.12 -11.26
C LEU A 275 10.95 22.28 -12.61
N GLU A 276 11.41 21.16 -13.18
CA GLU A 276 12.04 21.14 -14.51
C GLU A 276 11.04 21.49 -15.63
N LEU A 277 9.80 20.99 -15.56
CA LEU A 277 8.77 21.35 -16.53
C LEU A 277 8.46 22.85 -16.51
N LYS A 278 8.57 23.51 -15.35
CA LYS A 278 8.34 24.95 -15.23
C LYS A 278 9.39 25.76 -15.98
N SER A 279 10.67 25.39 -15.89
CA SER A 279 11.73 26.05 -16.66
C SER A 279 11.61 25.73 -18.16
N HIS A 280 11.39 24.46 -18.51
CA HIS A 280 11.21 24.03 -19.89
C HIS A 280 10.02 24.72 -20.56
N ARG A 281 8.88 24.89 -19.87
CA ARG A 281 7.70 25.58 -20.43
C ARG A 281 8.00 27.02 -20.82
N LEU A 282 8.79 27.73 -20.01
CA LEU A 282 9.18 29.11 -20.32
C LEU A 282 10.10 29.14 -21.55
N ALA A 283 11.12 28.29 -21.57
CA ALA A 283 12.05 28.19 -22.70
C ALA A 283 11.34 27.80 -24.01
N ALA A 284 10.51 26.76 -23.97
CA ALA A 284 9.75 26.32 -25.14
C ALA A 284 8.80 27.40 -25.64
N LYS A 285 8.09 28.12 -24.74
CA LYS A 285 7.23 29.25 -25.15
C LYS A 285 8.07 30.30 -25.87
N SER A 286 9.20 30.73 -25.32
CA SER A 286 10.07 31.73 -25.96
C SER A 286 10.70 31.26 -27.28
N GLU A 287 11.04 29.99 -27.40
CA GLU A 287 11.58 29.41 -28.63
C GLU A 287 10.54 29.45 -29.76
N TYR A 288 9.33 28.96 -29.51
CA TYR A 288 8.25 29.00 -30.50
C TYR A 288 7.78 30.43 -30.81
N GLU A 289 7.82 31.34 -29.83
CA GLU A 289 7.58 32.77 -30.06
C GLU A 289 8.63 33.37 -31.00
N GLY A 290 9.92 33.07 -30.78
CA GLY A 290 11.01 33.51 -31.64
C GLY A 290 10.98 32.90 -33.04
N GLU A 291 10.61 31.63 -33.17
CA GLU A 291 10.39 30.98 -34.47
C GLU A 291 9.27 31.66 -35.26
N PHE A 292 8.14 31.96 -34.61
CA PHE A 292 7.03 32.66 -35.24
C PHE A 292 7.44 34.06 -35.73
N GLU A 293 8.17 34.81 -34.90
CA GLU A 293 8.68 36.13 -35.25
C GLU A 293 9.62 36.08 -36.45
N THR A 294 10.48 35.06 -36.51
CA THR A 294 11.41 34.84 -37.62
C THR A 294 10.68 34.48 -38.91
N GLN A 295 9.64 33.64 -38.85
CA GLN A 295 8.90 33.18 -40.02
C GLN A 295 7.92 34.24 -40.57
N THR A 296 7.28 35.02 -39.68
CA THR A 296 6.20 35.95 -40.08
C THR A 296 6.63 37.41 -40.09
N GLY A 297 7.78 37.74 -39.49
CA GLY A 297 8.26 39.11 -39.31
C GLY A 297 7.39 39.94 -38.35
N ARG A 298 6.49 39.31 -37.58
CA ARG A 298 5.57 39.97 -36.65
C ARG A 298 5.70 39.37 -35.25
N PRO A 299 5.55 40.17 -34.18
CA PRO A 299 5.55 39.67 -32.80
C PRO A 299 4.44 38.64 -32.58
N PHE A 300 4.73 37.64 -31.72
CA PHE A 300 3.78 36.55 -31.42
C PHE A 300 2.55 37.06 -30.65
N GLU A 301 2.75 37.82 -29.57
CA GLU A 301 1.66 38.49 -28.85
C GLU A 301 1.34 39.85 -29.48
N GLN A 302 0.18 39.95 -30.14
CA GLN A 302 -0.32 41.19 -30.79
C GLN A 302 -1.50 41.81 -30.03
N ALA A 303 -1.88 41.22 -28.90
CA ALA A 303 -2.97 41.72 -28.09
C ALA A 303 -2.55 42.99 -27.35
N VAL A 304 -3.33 44.06 -27.51
CA VAL A 304 -3.15 45.32 -26.78
C VAL A 304 -4.28 45.46 -25.77
N ASP A 305 -3.94 45.54 -24.49
CA ASP A 305 -4.92 45.84 -23.44
C ASP A 305 -5.41 47.28 -23.60
N LYS A 306 -6.68 47.42 -24.01
CA LYS A 306 -7.35 48.72 -24.12
C LYS A 306 -8.21 48.94 -22.87
N PRO A 307 -8.04 50.05 -22.13
CA PRO A 307 -8.87 50.33 -20.98
C PRO A 307 -10.33 50.58 -21.41
N GLY A 308 -11.28 49.91 -20.74
CA GLY A 308 -12.72 50.07 -20.96
C GLY A 308 -13.46 48.77 -21.29
N ARG A 309 -14.79 48.77 -21.14
CA ARG A 309 -15.65 47.62 -21.50
C ARG A 309 -15.62 47.43 -23.01
N SER A 310 -15.31 46.22 -23.47
CA SER A 310 -15.33 45.86 -24.90
C SER A 310 -16.62 46.34 -25.56
N ARG A 311 -16.52 47.38 -26.41
CA ARG A 311 -17.62 47.85 -27.25
C ARG A 311 -17.77 46.89 -28.43
N ARG A 312 -18.23 45.66 -28.17
CA ARG A 312 -18.79 44.82 -29.24
C ARG A 312 -20.11 45.43 -29.68
N THR A 313 -20.06 46.38 -30.61
CA THR A 313 -21.25 46.91 -31.27
C THR A 313 -21.83 45.78 -32.14
N LYS A 314 -23.16 45.57 -32.10
CA LYS A 314 -23.84 44.53 -32.91
C LYS A 314 -23.53 44.59 -34.42
N ALA A 315 -23.10 45.75 -34.93
CA ALA A 315 -22.68 45.93 -36.31
C ALA A 315 -21.36 45.20 -36.64
N ALA A 316 -20.39 45.17 -35.71
CA ALA A 316 -19.10 44.53 -35.92
C ALA A 316 -19.22 43.00 -36.02
N SER A 317 -20.14 42.37 -35.27
CA SER A 317 -20.37 40.92 -35.38
C SER A 317 -21.13 40.53 -36.65
N VAL A 318 -21.86 41.46 -37.28
CA VAL A 318 -22.53 41.24 -38.58
C VAL A 318 -21.53 41.38 -39.72
N GLN A 319 -20.63 42.37 -39.67
CA GLN A 319 -19.54 42.50 -40.64
C GLN A 319 -18.53 41.35 -40.55
N GLU A 320 -18.08 40.96 -39.34
CA GLU A 320 -17.22 39.78 -39.16
C GLU A 320 -17.91 38.51 -39.68
N ARG A 321 -19.21 38.33 -39.44
CA ARG A 321 -19.97 37.20 -40.00
C ARG A 321 -20.10 37.26 -41.53
N GLN A 322 -20.24 38.46 -42.11
CA GLN A 322 -20.30 38.64 -43.56
C GLN A 322 -18.95 38.41 -44.24
N GLU A 323 -17.85 38.84 -43.63
CA GLU A 323 -16.48 38.60 -44.11
C GLU A 323 -16.11 37.12 -44.00
N ILE A 324 -16.42 36.46 -42.87
CA ILE A 324 -16.22 35.01 -42.70
C ILE A 324 -17.08 34.21 -43.69
N MET A 325 -18.34 34.63 -43.93
CA MET A 325 -19.21 34.02 -44.95
C MET A 325 -18.71 34.25 -46.38
N ALA A 326 -18.13 35.42 -46.68
CA ALA A 326 -17.54 35.70 -47.98
C ALA A 326 -16.27 34.87 -48.23
N TYR A 327 -15.45 34.68 -47.19
CA TYR A 327 -14.26 33.82 -47.24
C TYR A 327 -14.64 32.33 -47.40
N LEU A 328 -15.67 31.86 -46.68
CA LEU A 328 -16.21 30.50 -46.83
C LEU A 328 -16.86 30.27 -48.21
N ARG A 329 -17.51 31.29 -48.79
CA ARG A 329 -18.00 31.22 -50.18
C ARG A 329 -16.88 31.24 -51.22
N ALA A 330 -15.80 31.97 -50.96
CA ALA A 330 -14.62 31.98 -51.83
C ALA A 330 -13.83 30.66 -51.78
N ALA A 331 -13.80 30.00 -50.61
CA ALA A 331 -13.17 28.70 -50.44
C ALA A 331 -14.06 27.51 -50.88
N GLY A 332 -15.38 27.69 -50.96
CA GLY A 332 -16.35 26.67 -51.39
C GLY A 332 -16.68 26.64 -52.88
N GLY A 333 -15.98 27.42 -53.71
CA GLY A 333 -16.24 27.56 -55.14
C GLY A 333 -15.16 26.93 -56.02
N GLY A 334 -15.08 25.60 -56.05
CA GLY A 334 -14.10 24.93 -56.91
C GLY A 334 -14.12 23.40 -56.89
N ARG A 335 -15.19 22.84 -57.47
CA ARG A 335 -15.37 21.47 -58.01
C ARG A 335 -15.27 20.28 -57.07
#